data_AF-A0A443HIM2-F1
#
_entry.id   AF-A0A443HIM2-F1
#
_cell.length_a   1.000
_cell.length_b   1.000
_cell.length_c   1.000
_cell.angle_alpha   90.00
_cell.angle_beta   90.00
_cell.angle_gamma   90.00
#
_symmetry.space_group_name_H-M   'P 1'
#
loop_
_entity.id
_entity.type
_entity.pdbx_description
1 polymer ?
#
loop_
_entity_poly.entity_id
_entity_poly.type
_entity_poly.pdbx_seq_one_letter_code
_entity_poly.pdbx_strand_id
1 'polypeptide(L)'
;MSRQFSRDKDVNGVFTQEEIECLEDEAILETEPIAAASTTGKRKVSVVLNPPSDFSTSSSSSPSASISMRDFSPPRVYKFDLPMTDDSTATLEWVGFIPSAAKEIFKRYCDRPDPGQNPDSLMDYAFAHVSELTTSRFKDMDLREAIMRVGLNQQILEALTDPEFSDIFWTNDLHFWVNDTLNLNYATLLSRQELLKNHASRGIAYRKDNEPATINITPQDFQFPAAHVAIEPNSTILPEHVVLYKGKGFCDLNEPRHIVRHDGSVCALLLATQPGGDFNWNDFAGYWTPEKETAEQDRKWAARRNPRCETCILEIQISKDFLDALKPAELWYSADWKRYIWFCRNAEVPDNRFEYLWEPDQVGVVKGHICTGISKNIRCIREQDIETEITEDNVLWCRRTNHKAIQWAFLSHTLKQLVTEIRGKMHIEIVAPLESTQQK
;
A
#
# COMPACT_ATOMS: atom_id res chain seq x y z
N MET A 1 9.76 -5.01 14.89
CA MET A 1 8.98 -4.00 15.62
C MET A 1 7.56 -4.07 15.13
N SER A 2 6.67 -4.73 15.89
CA SER A 2 5.25 -4.80 15.56
C SER A 2 4.62 -3.41 15.78
N ARG A 3 3.78 -2.97 14.84
CA ARG A 3 3.03 -1.72 14.95
C ARG A 3 1.97 -1.93 16.05
N GLN A 4 2.15 -1.32 17.22
CA GLN A 4 1.11 -1.28 18.25
C GLN A 4 -0.04 -0.39 17.73
N PHE A 5 -1.00 -1.01 17.06
CA PHE A 5 -2.26 -0.38 16.67
C PHE A 5 -3.20 -0.41 17.87
N SER A 6 -3.30 0.69 18.60
CA SER A 6 -4.42 0.88 19.53
C SER A 6 -5.68 1.12 18.71
N ARG A 7 -6.40 0.05 18.36
CA ARG A 7 -7.76 0.13 17.80
C ARG A 7 -8.73 0.36 18.95
N ASP A 8 -9.49 1.47 18.90
CA ASP A 8 -10.75 1.53 19.63
C ASP A 8 -11.63 0.39 19.12
N LYS A 9 -12.02 -0.51 20.04
CA LYS A 9 -12.83 -1.71 19.77
C LYS A 9 -14.30 -1.37 19.51
N ASP A 10 -14.57 -0.39 18.66
CA ASP A 10 -15.87 -0.38 18.00
C ASP A 10 -15.90 -1.57 17.04
N VAL A 11 -17.07 -2.22 16.97
CA VAL A 11 -17.35 -3.51 16.33
C VAL A 11 -17.30 -3.39 14.79
N ASN A 12 -16.25 -2.76 14.26
CA ASN A 12 -16.19 -2.28 12.90
C ASN A 12 -16.14 -3.40 11.86
N GLY A 13 -15.75 -4.62 12.24
CA GLY A 13 -15.62 -5.75 11.32
C GLY A 13 -16.85 -6.65 11.12
N VAL A 14 -17.89 -6.56 11.95
CA VAL A 14 -19.05 -7.48 11.87
C VAL A 14 -20.25 -6.78 11.24
N PHE A 15 -20.85 -7.40 10.23
CA PHE A 15 -22.11 -6.95 9.64
C PHE A 15 -23.28 -7.25 10.59
N THR A 16 -24.17 -6.28 10.77
CA THR A 16 -25.46 -6.48 11.44
C THR A 16 -26.39 -7.32 10.55
N GLN A 17 -27.38 -7.96 11.16
CA GLN A 17 -28.37 -8.73 10.40
C GLN A 17 -29.14 -7.85 9.40
N GLU A 18 -29.46 -6.61 9.77
CA GLU A 18 -30.13 -5.65 8.88
C GLU A 18 -29.25 -5.24 7.69
N GLU A 19 -27.93 -5.07 7.90
CA GLU A 19 -26.99 -4.80 6.81
C GLU A 19 -26.88 -5.99 5.85
N ILE A 20 -26.85 -7.23 6.37
CA ILE A 20 -26.83 -8.44 5.54
C ILE A 20 -28.12 -8.54 4.70
N GLU A 21 -29.28 -8.37 5.34
CA GLU A 21 -30.58 -8.41 4.64
C GLU A 21 -30.66 -7.34 3.55
N CYS A 22 -30.21 -6.11 3.83
CA CYS A 22 -30.16 -5.03 2.84
C CYS A 22 -29.29 -5.41 1.63
N LEU A 23 -28.10 -5.97 1.85
CA LEU A 23 -27.20 -6.36 0.76
C LEU A 23 -27.70 -7.60 -0.01
N GLU A 24 -28.42 -8.51 0.63
CA GLU A 24 -29.06 -9.66 -0.01
C GLU A 24 -30.27 -9.23 -0.86
N ASP A 25 -31.10 -8.31 -0.37
CA ASP A 25 -32.24 -7.74 -1.09
C ASP A 25 -31.79 -7.01 -2.37
N GLU A 26 -30.63 -6.37 -2.33
CA GLU A 26 -30.00 -5.73 -3.49
C GLU A 26 -29.19 -6.69 -4.37
N ALA A 27 -29.17 -7.99 -4.07
CA ALA A 27 -28.37 -9.01 -4.75
C ALA A 27 -26.86 -8.71 -4.83
N ILE A 28 -26.35 -7.91 -3.88
CA ILE A 28 -24.91 -7.67 -3.70
C ILE A 28 -24.29 -8.86 -2.96
N LEU A 29 -24.97 -9.38 -1.93
CA LEU A 29 -24.64 -10.65 -1.29
C LEU A 29 -25.52 -11.77 -1.86
N GLU A 30 -24.90 -12.89 -2.24
CA GLU A 30 -25.67 -14.09 -2.61
C GLU A 30 -26.31 -14.69 -1.34
N THR A 31 -27.62 -14.88 -1.37
CA THR A 31 -28.35 -15.57 -0.29
C THR A 31 -27.84 -17.00 -0.15
N GLU A 32 -27.27 -17.33 0.99
CA GLU A 32 -26.88 -18.71 1.27
C GLU A 32 -28.08 -19.52 1.79
N PRO A 33 -28.27 -20.77 1.32
CA PRO A 33 -29.23 -21.66 1.94
C PRO A 33 -28.89 -21.84 3.42
N ILE A 34 -29.90 -21.85 4.29
CA ILE A 34 -29.76 -21.97 5.76
C ILE A 34 -28.84 -23.14 6.18
N ALA A 35 -28.79 -24.22 5.39
CA ALA A 35 -27.93 -25.38 5.64
C ALA A 35 -26.42 -25.16 5.35
N ALA A 36 -26.06 -24.17 4.52
CA ALA A 36 -24.69 -23.84 4.12
C ALA A 36 -24.10 -22.65 4.91
N ALA A 37 -24.96 -21.78 5.46
CA ALA A 37 -24.62 -20.48 6.03
C ALA A 37 -23.64 -20.48 7.23
N SER A 38 -23.25 -21.66 7.73
CA SER A 38 -22.45 -21.82 8.95
C SER A 38 -21.05 -22.42 8.75
N THR A 39 -20.71 -22.98 7.58
CA THR A 39 -19.50 -23.83 7.50
C THR A 39 -18.24 -23.11 7.04
N THR A 40 -18.35 -22.05 6.23
CA THR A 40 -17.18 -21.39 5.63
C THR A 40 -16.84 -20.04 6.27
N GLY A 41 -17.82 -19.33 6.85
CA GLY A 41 -17.64 -17.96 7.35
C GLY A 41 -17.43 -16.91 6.26
N LYS A 42 -17.74 -17.24 5.00
CA LYS A 42 -17.63 -16.36 3.83
C LYS A 42 -19.00 -16.15 3.19
N ARG A 43 -19.21 -15.01 2.52
CA ARG A 43 -20.35 -14.77 1.63
C ARG A 43 -19.85 -14.38 0.25
N LYS A 44 -20.56 -14.80 -0.79
CA LYS A 44 -20.27 -14.35 -2.16
C LYS A 44 -20.80 -12.94 -2.37
N VAL A 45 -19.93 -12.08 -2.86
CA VAL A 45 -20.25 -10.70 -3.25
C VAL A 45 -20.28 -10.63 -4.77
N SER A 46 -21.27 -9.95 -5.32
CA SER A 46 -21.35 -9.57 -6.74
C SER A 46 -21.74 -8.10 -6.84
N VAL A 47 -20.79 -7.22 -7.11
CA VAL A 47 -21.00 -5.77 -7.07
C VAL A 47 -20.53 -5.07 -8.33
N VAL A 48 -21.30 -4.08 -8.80
CA VAL A 48 -20.85 -3.15 -9.83
C VAL A 48 -20.37 -1.87 -9.15
N LEU A 49 -19.11 -1.52 -9.40
CA LEU A 49 -18.49 -0.30 -8.91
C LEU A 49 -18.50 0.75 -10.02
N ASN A 50 -19.32 1.79 -9.85
CA ASN A 50 -19.40 2.89 -10.80
C ASN A 50 -18.58 4.09 -10.33
N PRO A 51 -17.88 4.79 -11.24
CA PRO A 51 -17.33 6.09 -10.92
C PRO A 51 -18.48 7.09 -10.70
N PRO A 52 -18.25 8.15 -9.91
CA PRO A 52 -19.28 9.14 -9.63
C PRO A 52 -19.69 9.90 -10.91
N SER A 53 -21.00 9.98 -11.16
CA SER A 53 -21.58 10.39 -12.46
C SER A 53 -21.67 11.90 -12.70
N ASP A 54 -21.84 12.72 -11.67
CA ASP A 54 -22.06 14.18 -11.80
C ASP A 54 -21.51 14.95 -10.58
N PHE A 55 -20.74 16.01 -10.84
CA PHE A 55 -20.03 16.78 -9.82
C PHE A 55 -20.67 18.15 -9.62
N SER A 56 -21.46 18.31 -8.55
CA SER A 56 -21.86 19.63 -8.07
C SER A 56 -20.91 20.10 -6.97
N THR A 57 -19.80 20.72 -7.37
CA THR A 57 -18.84 21.39 -6.47
C THR A 57 -19.46 22.67 -5.91
N SER A 58 -20.17 22.58 -4.80
CA SER A 58 -20.55 23.76 -3.99
C SER A 58 -19.66 23.88 -2.76
N SER A 59 -18.36 24.08 -3.00
CA SER A 59 -17.39 24.40 -1.94
C SER A 59 -16.85 25.81 -2.20
N SER A 60 -17.01 26.71 -1.24
CA SER A 60 -16.47 28.07 -1.28
C SER A 60 -14.97 28.14 -0.91
N SER A 61 -14.35 27.02 -0.52
CA SER A 61 -12.92 26.91 -0.19
C SER A 61 -12.13 26.22 -1.30
N SER A 62 -10.91 26.71 -1.55
CA SER A 62 -9.95 26.06 -2.44
C SER A 62 -9.60 24.64 -1.93
N PRO A 63 -9.68 23.61 -2.78
CA PRO A 63 -9.37 22.23 -2.38
C PRO A 63 -7.90 22.09 -1.96
N SER A 64 -7.64 21.18 -1.02
CA SER A 64 -6.27 20.83 -0.56
C SER A 64 -5.65 19.67 -1.37
N ALA A 65 -6.44 18.94 -2.14
CA ALA A 65 -5.97 17.96 -3.11
C ALA A 65 -7.03 17.77 -4.22
N SER A 66 -6.64 17.14 -5.32
CA SER A 66 -7.59 16.64 -6.30
C SER A 66 -7.43 15.15 -6.57
N ILE A 67 -8.47 14.51 -7.08
CA ILE A 67 -8.47 13.09 -7.44
C ILE A 67 -9.04 12.87 -8.84
N SER A 68 -8.54 11.83 -9.50
CA SER A 68 -9.10 11.27 -10.72
C SER A 68 -9.33 9.76 -10.55
N MET A 69 -10.23 9.19 -11.36
CA MET A 69 -10.49 7.77 -11.38
C MET A 69 -10.20 7.20 -12.77
N ARG A 70 -9.34 6.19 -12.86
CA ARG A 70 -8.90 5.51 -14.08
C ARG A 70 -9.41 4.06 -14.10
N ASP A 71 -9.80 3.58 -15.27
CA ASP A 71 -10.20 2.18 -15.55
C ASP A 71 -11.50 1.69 -14.89
N PHE A 72 -12.32 2.61 -14.34
CA PHE A 72 -13.68 2.31 -13.83
C PHE A 72 -14.75 2.27 -14.93
N SER A 73 -14.39 2.57 -16.19
CA SER A 73 -15.29 2.54 -17.35
C SER A 73 -14.75 1.56 -18.42
N PRO A 74 -15.59 0.66 -18.97
CA PRO A 74 -17.00 0.44 -18.60
C PRO A 74 -17.14 -0.17 -17.20
N PRO A 75 -18.31 -0.04 -16.55
CA PRO A 75 -18.59 -0.70 -15.29
C PRO A 75 -18.29 -2.19 -15.33
N ARG A 76 -17.63 -2.70 -14.28
CA ARG A 76 -17.29 -4.12 -14.16
C ARG A 76 -18.03 -4.72 -12.97
N VAL A 77 -18.50 -5.96 -13.15
CA VAL A 77 -19.02 -6.77 -12.04
C VAL A 77 -17.82 -7.44 -11.36
N TYR A 78 -17.62 -7.12 -10.10
CA TYR A 78 -16.62 -7.74 -9.24
C TYR A 78 -17.28 -8.87 -8.46
N LYS A 79 -16.70 -10.08 -8.53
CA LYS A 79 -17.16 -11.24 -7.78
C LYS A 79 -16.06 -11.77 -6.88
N PHE A 80 -16.35 -11.96 -5.60
CA PHE A 80 -15.38 -12.48 -4.64
C PHE A 80 -16.05 -13.08 -3.40
N ASP A 81 -15.34 -13.96 -2.69
CA ASP A 81 -15.80 -14.54 -1.42
C ASP A 81 -15.32 -13.67 -0.25
N LEU A 82 -16.21 -12.91 0.38
CA LEU A 82 -15.91 -12.01 1.49
C LEU A 82 -16.03 -12.72 2.85
N PRO A 83 -14.97 -12.76 3.68
CA PRO A 83 -15.06 -13.11 5.09
C PRO A 83 -16.02 -12.17 5.85
N MET A 84 -16.93 -12.72 6.65
CA MET A 84 -17.94 -11.93 7.38
C MET A 84 -17.46 -11.37 8.72
N THR A 85 -16.27 -11.80 9.16
CA THR A 85 -15.62 -11.34 10.40
C THR A 85 -14.15 -11.12 10.11
N ASP A 86 -13.54 -10.12 10.72
CA ASP A 86 -12.11 -9.81 10.61
C ASP A 86 -11.22 -10.85 11.30
N ASP A 87 -11.70 -11.50 12.36
CA ASP A 87 -10.96 -12.54 13.10
C ASP A 87 -11.45 -13.96 12.79
N SER A 88 -11.05 -14.54 11.65
CA SER A 88 -11.43 -15.91 11.28
C SER A 88 -10.39 -16.64 10.43
N THR A 89 -10.56 -17.96 10.29
CA THR A 89 -9.81 -18.75 9.28
C THR A 89 -10.07 -18.22 7.87
N ALA A 90 -11.32 -17.81 7.57
CA ALA A 90 -11.67 -17.22 6.28
C ALA A 90 -10.91 -15.92 5.99
N THR A 91 -10.67 -15.09 7.01
CA THR A 91 -9.84 -13.89 6.91
C THR A 91 -8.41 -14.24 6.50
N LEU A 92 -7.79 -15.21 7.17
CA LEU A 92 -6.43 -15.63 6.83
C LEU A 92 -6.34 -16.21 5.42
N GLU A 93 -7.35 -16.96 4.99
CA GLU A 93 -7.44 -17.44 3.60
C GLU A 93 -7.56 -16.29 2.59
N TRP A 94 -8.39 -15.27 2.88
CA TRP A 94 -8.50 -14.06 2.08
C TRP A 94 -7.17 -13.32 1.98
N VAL A 95 -6.50 -13.14 3.12
CA VAL A 95 -5.21 -12.45 3.23
C VAL A 95 -4.13 -13.16 2.43
N GLY A 96 -4.25 -14.48 2.25
CA GLY A 96 -3.48 -15.23 1.27
C GLY A 96 -2.88 -16.53 1.74
N PHE A 97 -3.27 -17.02 2.93
CA PHE A 97 -2.84 -18.34 3.41
C PHE A 97 -3.66 -19.47 2.77
N ILE A 98 -3.04 -20.63 2.61
CA ILE A 98 -3.76 -21.85 2.27
C ILE A 98 -4.60 -22.33 3.47
N PRO A 99 -5.70 -23.11 3.26
CA PRO A 99 -6.61 -23.47 4.33
C PRO A 99 -5.96 -24.18 5.54
N SER A 100 -4.93 -25.00 5.33
CA SER A 100 -4.23 -25.67 6.43
C SER A 100 -3.44 -24.69 7.30
N ALA A 101 -2.67 -23.79 6.70
CA ALA A 101 -1.91 -22.77 7.40
C ALA A 101 -2.82 -21.76 8.10
N ALA A 102 -3.90 -21.33 7.43
CA ALA A 102 -4.92 -20.47 8.01
C ALA A 102 -5.53 -21.08 9.30
N LYS A 103 -5.90 -22.37 9.27
CA LYS A 103 -6.41 -23.08 10.46
C LYS A 103 -5.38 -23.16 11.58
N GLU A 104 -4.11 -23.40 11.26
CA GLU A 104 -3.04 -23.50 12.25
C GLU A 104 -2.75 -22.15 12.93
N ILE A 105 -2.66 -21.07 12.15
CA ILE A 105 -2.47 -19.71 12.67
C ILE A 105 -3.68 -19.32 13.54
N PHE A 106 -4.91 -19.53 13.04
CA PHE A 106 -6.12 -19.19 13.77
C PHE A 106 -6.24 -19.99 15.07
N LYS A 107 -5.89 -21.28 15.05
CA LYS A 107 -5.86 -22.11 16.27
C LYS A 107 -4.89 -21.53 17.31
N ARG A 108 -3.67 -21.15 16.91
CA ARG A 108 -2.71 -20.51 17.82
C ARG A 108 -3.23 -19.20 18.39
N TYR A 109 -3.93 -18.40 17.57
CA TYR A 109 -4.61 -17.19 18.03
C TYR A 109 -5.68 -17.54 19.07
N CYS A 110 -6.57 -18.50 18.83
CA CYS A 110 -7.61 -18.92 19.78
C CYS A 110 -7.04 -19.51 21.08
N ASP A 111 -5.97 -20.29 20.99
CA ASP A 111 -5.33 -21.00 22.12
C ASP A 111 -4.36 -20.10 22.92
N ARG A 112 -4.32 -18.79 22.63
CA ARG A 112 -3.37 -17.87 23.28
C ARG A 112 -3.61 -17.75 24.79
N PRO A 113 -2.54 -17.60 25.59
CA PRO A 113 -2.67 -17.32 27.02
C PRO A 113 -3.42 -16.00 27.27
N ASP A 114 -4.31 -16.00 28.25
CA ASP A 114 -5.09 -14.84 28.71
C ASP A 114 -5.64 -13.96 27.57
N PRO A 115 -6.58 -14.45 26.73
CA PRO A 115 -7.06 -13.74 25.54
C PRO A 115 -7.62 -12.33 25.81
N GLY A 116 -8.11 -12.08 27.03
CA GLY A 116 -8.59 -10.76 27.45
C GLY A 116 -7.49 -9.76 27.80
N GLN A 117 -6.27 -10.21 28.03
CA GLN A 117 -5.09 -9.38 28.34
C GLN A 117 -4.08 -9.35 27.19
N ASN A 118 -4.07 -10.35 26.31
CA ASN A 118 -3.20 -10.37 25.14
C ASN A 118 -3.66 -9.31 24.12
N PRO A 119 -2.82 -8.29 23.81
CA PRO A 119 -3.17 -7.23 22.86
C PRO A 119 -3.00 -7.63 21.39
N ASP A 120 -2.40 -8.78 21.11
CA ASP A 120 -2.06 -9.23 19.76
C ASP A 120 -3.33 -9.55 18.95
N SER A 121 -3.40 -8.99 17.75
CA SER A 121 -4.45 -9.25 16.78
C SER A 121 -4.23 -10.56 16.03
N LEU A 122 -5.23 -11.03 15.27
CA LEU A 122 -5.05 -12.17 14.36
C LEU A 122 -3.89 -11.96 13.36
N MET A 123 -3.71 -10.72 12.89
CA MET A 123 -2.64 -10.39 11.96
C MET A 123 -1.25 -10.39 12.60
N ASP A 124 -1.13 -10.10 13.91
CA ASP A 124 0.15 -10.26 14.62
C ASP A 124 0.60 -11.74 14.62
N TYR A 125 -0.33 -12.68 14.78
CA TYR A 125 -0.03 -14.12 14.66
C TYR A 125 0.33 -14.52 13.22
N ALA A 126 -0.30 -13.92 12.21
CA ALA A 126 0.06 -14.12 10.82
C ALA A 126 1.48 -13.64 10.51
N PHE A 127 1.85 -12.43 10.96
CA PHE A 127 3.21 -11.88 10.80
C PHE A 127 4.25 -12.69 11.57
N ALA A 128 3.93 -13.12 12.80
CA ALA A 128 4.79 -14.00 13.58
C ALA A 128 5.01 -15.34 12.87
N HIS A 129 4.00 -15.88 12.18
CA HIS A 129 4.15 -17.12 11.41
C HIS A 129 5.13 -16.96 10.23
N VAL A 130 4.98 -15.91 9.42
CA VAL A 130 5.88 -15.68 8.27
C VAL A 130 7.24 -15.11 8.65
N SER A 131 7.44 -14.69 9.91
CA SER A 131 8.75 -14.32 10.43
C SER A 131 9.76 -15.47 10.38
N GLU A 132 9.31 -16.73 10.20
CA GLU A 132 10.20 -17.87 9.95
C GLU A 132 11.10 -17.65 8.72
N LEU A 133 10.66 -16.86 7.74
CA LEU A 133 11.42 -16.49 6.54
C LEU A 133 12.72 -15.72 6.85
N THR A 134 12.83 -15.13 8.04
CA THR A 134 14.05 -14.43 8.47
C THR A 134 15.11 -15.36 9.05
N THR A 135 14.76 -16.63 9.31
CA THR A 135 15.67 -17.59 9.93
C THR A 135 16.67 -18.13 8.92
N SER A 136 17.82 -18.61 9.42
CA SER A 136 18.89 -19.17 8.57
C SER A 136 18.43 -20.33 7.69
N ARG A 137 17.36 -21.04 8.09
CA ARG A 137 16.76 -22.14 7.34
C ARG A 137 16.25 -21.71 5.96
N PHE A 138 15.80 -20.46 5.81
CA PHE A 138 15.21 -19.96 4.58
C PHE A 138 16.18 -19.16 3.71
N LYS A 139 17.37 -18.82 4.24
CA LYS A 139 18.33 -17.95 3.56
C LYS A 139 18.81 -18.50 2.22
N ASP A 140 18.99 -19.82 2.14
CA ASP A 140 19.48 -20.52 0.96
C ASP A 140 18.36 -21.34 0.26
N MET A 141 17.12 -21.18 0.70
CA MET A 141 15.97 -21.89 0.14
C MET A 141 15.50 -21.21 -1.14
N ASP A 142 15.07 -22.00 -2.12
CA ASP A 142 14.41 -21.46 -3.31
C ASP A 142 13.18 -20.62 -2.91
N LEU A 143 12.99 -19.48 -3.59
CA LEU A 143 11.91 -18.54 -3.29
C LEU A 143 10.53 -19.22 -3.31
N ARG A 144 10.28 -20.13 -4.27
CA ARG A 144 8.99 -20.82 -4.35
C ARG A 144 8.81 -21.78 -3.20
N GLU A 145 9.85 -22.54 -2.87
CA GLU A 145 9.79 -23.45 -1.72
C GLU A 145 9.57 -22.68 -0.42
N ALA A 146 10.28 -21.56 -0.20
CA ALA A 146 10.14 -20.72 0.99
C ALA A 146 8.69 -20.24 1.19
N ILE A 147 8.08 -19.68 0.14
CA ILE A 147 6.68 -19.19 0.16
C ILE A 147 5.69 -20.33 0.43
N MET A 148 5.88 -21.49 -0.21
CA MET A 148 5.01 -22.67 0.00
C MET A 148 5.12 -23.22 1.43
N ARG A 149 6.31 -23.19 2.03
CA ARG A 149 6.55 -23.71 3.39
C ARG A 149 5.84 -22.91 4.48
N VAL A 150 5.74 -21.59 4.30
CA VAL A 150 4.95 -20.73 5.20
C VAL A 150 3.47 -20.69 4.84
N GLY A 151 3.03 -21.55 3.91
CA GLY A 151 1.62 -21.79 3.63
C GLY A 151 0.91 -20.65 2.90
N LEU A 152 1.62 -19.91 2.05
CA LEU A 152 0.99 -18.89 1.21
C LEU A 152 0.42 -19.49 -0.08
N ASN A 153 -0.64 -18.88 -0.59
CA ASN A 153 -1.37 -19.37 -1.75
C ASN A 153 -0.63 -19.13 -3.07
N GLN A 154 -1.15 -19.77 -4.13
CA GLN A 154 -0.57 -19.69 -5.46
C GLN A 154 -0.55 -18.26 -6.03
N GLN A 155 -1.54 -17.44 -5.72
CA GLN A 155 -1.62 -16.06 -6.23
C GLN A 155 -0.47 -15.19 -5.71
N ILE A 156 -0.16 -15.26 -4.42
CA ILE A 156 0.99 -14.54 -3.83
C ILE A 156 2.30 -15.11 -4.39
N LEU A 157 2.42 -16.44 -4.49
CA LEU A 157 3.60 -17.09 -5.07
C LEU A 157 3.89 -16.58 -6.48
N GLU A 158 2.88 -16.57 -7.35
CA GLU A 158 3.01 -16.12 -8.73
C GLU A 158 3.30 -14.62 -8.82
N ALA A 159 2.71 -13.80 -7.95
CA ALA A 159 3.01 -12.38 -7.89
C ALA A 159 4.47 -12.14 -7.49
N LEU A 160 4.93 -12.74 -6.39
CA LEU A 160 6.29 -12.54 -5.86
C LEU A 160 7.40 -13.11 -6.76
N THR A 161 7.05 -14.04 -7.65
CA THR A 161 8.00 -14.68 -8.58
C THR A 161 7.82 -14.20 -10.02
N ASP A 162 7.05 -13.13 -10.23
CA ASP A 162 6.79 -12.59 -11.56
C ASP A 162 8.06 -11.91 -12.12
N PRO A 163 8.63 -12.42 -13.23
CA PRO A 163 9.84 -11.83 -13.79
C PRO A 163 9.64 -10.38 -14.24
N GLU A 164 8.40 -9.97 -14.57
CA GLU A 164 8.08 -8.59 -14.92
C GLU A 164 8.34 -7.62 -13.77
N PHE A 165 8.39 -8.07 -12.51
CA PHE A 165 8.61 -7.20 -11.35
C PHE A 165 9.85 -7.60 -10.53
N SER A 166 10.74 -8.42 -11.11
CA SER A 166 11.97 -8.86 -10.46
C SER A 166 12.82 -7.70 -9.94
N ASP A 167 12.93 -6.64 -10.71
CA ASP A 167 13.62 -5.40 -10.35
C ASP A 167 13.04 -4.68 -9.14
N ILE A 168 11.71 -4.67 -8.98
CA ILE A 168 11.05 -4.11 -7.80
C ILE A 168 11.13 -5.09 -6.62
N PHE A 169 10.89 -6.38 -6.84
CA PHE A 169 10.98 -7.41 -5.81
C PHE A 169 12.33 -7.38 -5.10
N TRP A 170 13.43 -7.16 -5.82
CA TRP A 170 14.73 -7.13 -5.19
C TRP A 170 15.09 -5.83 -4.46
N THR A 171 14.21 -4.82 -4.45
CA THR A 171 14.42 -3.62 -3.62
C THR A 171 14.27 -3.91 -2.12
N ASN A 172 13.76 -5.08 -1.73
CA ASN A 172 13.66 -5.54 -0.34
C ASN A 172 13.81 -7.07 -0.26
N ASP A 173 13.85 -7.62 0.95
CA ASP A 173 13.88 -9.07 1.15
C ASP A 173 12.49 -9.74 1.04
N LEU A 174 12.50 -11.07 0.91
CA LEU A 174 11.28 -11.87 0.80
C LEU A 174 10.32 -11.66 1.97
N HIS A 175 10.85 -11.63 3.20
CA HIS A 175 10.03 -11.47 4.40
C HIS A 175 9.31 -10.11 4.39
N PHE A 176 9.99 -9.04 3.99
CA PHE A 176 9.38 -7.73 3.78
C PHE A 176 8.22 -7.82 2.79
N TRP A 177 8.43 -8.37 1.59
CA TRP A 177 7.38 -8.40 0.57
C TRP A 177 6.20 -9.29 0.92
N VAL A 178 6.44 -10.39 1.63
CA VAL A 178 5.37 -11.22 2.20
C VAL A 178 4.57 -10.40 3.19
N ASN A 179 5.21 -9.76 4.18
CA ASN A 179 4.49 -8.95 5.17
C ASN A 179 3.72 -7.79 4.54
N ASP A 180 4.33 -7.08 3.57
CA ASP A 180 3.70 -5.98 2.86
C ASP A 180 2.47 -6.46 2.07
N THR A 181 2.56 -7.62 1.41
CA THR A 181 1.44 -8.22 0.67
C THR A 181 0.30 -8.66 1.59
N LEU A 182 0.61 -9.30 2.71
CA LEU A 182 -0.41 -9.71 3.69
C LEU A 182 -1.11 -8.48 4.31
N ASN A 183 -0.36 -7.43 4.63
CA ASN A 183 -0.92 -6.17 5.10
C ASN A 183 -1.84 -5.55 4.05
N LEU A 184 -1.38 -5.46 2.79
CA LEU A 184 -2.16 -4.91 1.69
C LEU A 184 -3.47 -5.70 1.49
N ASN A 185 -3.41 -7.03 1.50
CA ASN A 185 -4.58 -7.89 1.36
C ASN A 185 -5.58 -7.74 2.51
N TYR A 186 -5.08 -7.62 3.75
CA TYR A 186 -5.91 -7.40 4.93
C TYR A 186 -6.54 -6.00 4.91
N ALA A 187 -5.79 -4.95 4.57
CA ALA A 187 -6.34 -3.61 4.45
C ALA A 187 -7.41 -3.53 3.34
N THR A 188 -7.24 -4.26 2.23
CA THR A 188 -8.29 -4.40 1.21
C THR A 188 -9.53 -5.11 1.74
N LEU A 189 -9.38 -6.16 2.56
CA LEU A 189 -10.55 -6.80 3.20
C LEU A 189 -11.36 -5.79 3.99
N LEU A 190 -10.70 -5.04 4.87
CA LEU A 190 -11.34 -4.08 5.76
C LEU A 190 -12.00 -2.96 4.97
N SER A 191 -11.31 -2.42 3.96
CA SER A 191 -11.88 -1.41 3.07
C SER A 191 -13.12 -1.91 2.32
N ARG A 192 -13.16 -3.19 1.89
CA ARG A 192 -14.35 -3.77 1.26
C ARG A 192 -15.49 -3.99 2.23
N GLN A 193 -15.21 -4.44 3.44
CA GLN A 193 -16.23 -4.59 4.48
C GLN A 193 -16.83 -3.21 4.82
N GLU A 194 -15.98 -2.20 5.04
CA GLU A 194 -16.41 -0.83 5.31
C GLU A 194 -17.26 -0.24 4.17
N LEU A 195 -16.83 -0.42 2.91
CA LEU A 195 -17.60 0.00 1.74
C LEU A 195 -19.01 -0.58 1.73
N LEU A 196 -19.14 -1.90 1.94
CA LEU A 196 -20.41 -2.60 1.92
C LEU A 196 -21.30 -2.21 3.11
N LYS A 197 -20.73 -2.02 4.30
CA LYS A 197 -21.46 -1.54 5.49
C LYS A 197 -21.99 -0.12 5.30
N ASN A 198 -21.16 0.79 4.78
CA ASN A 198 -21.58 2.15 4.46
C ASN A 198 -22.69 2.17 3.42
N HIS A 199 -22.60 1.32 2.41
CA HIS A 199 -23.64 1.16 1.39
C HIS A 199 -24.95 0.65 2.01
N ALA A 200 -24.92 -0.45 2.76
CA ALA A 200 -26.09 -1.01 3.43
C ALA A 200 -26.73 -0.01 4.41
N SER A 201 -25.93 0.71 5.19
CA SER A 201 -26.40 1.74 6.12
C SER A 201 -27.16 2.86 5.40
N ARG A 202 -26.68 3.28 4.21
CA ARG A 202 -27.41 4.23 3.35
C ARG A 202 -28.72 3.61 2.85
N GLY A 203 -28.70 2.39 2.34
CA GLY A 203 -29.91 1.69 1.88
C GLY A 203 -30.99 1.59 2.95
N ILE A 204 -30.61 1.19 4.17
CA ILE A 204 -31.50 1.11 5.35
C ILE A 204 -32.09 2.48 5.69
N ALA A 205 -31.28 3.54 5.67
CA ALA A 205 -31.73 4.90 6.00
C ALA A 205 -32.69 5.48 4.94
N TYR A 206 -32.45 5.20 3.66
CA TYR A 206 -33.23 5.79 2.57
C TYR A 206 -34.47 4.98 2.16
N ARG A 207 -34.54 3.68 2.46
CA ARG A 207 -35.73 2.79 2.39
C ARG A 207 -36.74 3.05 1.25
N LYS A 208 -36.29 3.53 0.09
CA LYS A 208 -37.16 3.89 -1.04
C LYS A 208 -36.50 3.68 -2.39
N ASP A 209 -37.32 3.06 -3.23
CA ASP A 209 -37.25 2.83 -4.67
C ASP A 209 -36.24 1.77 -5.13
N ASN A 210 -36.75 0.82 -5.93
CA ASN A 210 -36.08 -0.37 -6.48
C ASN A 210 -34.94 0.01 -7.45
N GLU A 211 -33.92 0.73 -7.00
CA GLU A 211 -32.72 0.94 -7.79
C GLU A 211 -31.80 -0.29 -7.75
N PRO A 212 -31.14 -0.61 -8.88
CA PRO A 212 -30.35 -1.84 -9.03
C PRO A 212 -29.06 -1.84 -8.19
N ALA A 213 -28.48 -3.05 -8.04
CA ALA A 213 -27.24 -3.46 -7.35
C ALA A 213 -25.94 -2.72 -7.75
N THR A 214 -25.95 -1.39 -7.72
CA THR A 214 -24.85 -0.54 -8.18
C THR A 214 -24.35 0.28 -7.01
N ILE A 215 -23.07 0.10 -6.66
CA ILE A 215 -22.41 0.98 -5.71
C ILE A 215 -21.75 2.09 -6.53
N ASN A 216 -22.31 3.30 -6.41
CA ASN A 216 -21.66 4.49 -6.92
C ASN A 216 -20.52 4.83 -5.96
N ILE A 217 -19.28 4.62 -6.40
CA ILE A 217 -18.11 4.98 -5.61
C ILE A 217 -18.04 6.50 -5.54
N THR A 218 -17.93 7.01 -4.33
CA THR A 218 -17.72 8.42 -4.03
C THR A 218 -16.32 8.61 -3.43
N PRO A 219 -15.75 9.83 -3.47
CA PRO A 219 -14.51 10.12 -2.74
C PRO A 219 -14.58 9.75 -1.26
N GLN A 220 -15.77 9.83 -0.66
CA GLN A 220 -16.01 9.48 0.74
C GLN A 220 -15.81 7.98 0.99
N ASP A 221 -16.10 7.13 0.00
CA ASP A 221 -15.82 5.69 0.11
C ASP A 221 -14.30 5.40 0.08
N PHE A 222 -13.51 6.34 -0.43
CA PHE A 222 -12.05 6.38 -0.31
C PHE A 222 -11.57 7.23 0.88
N GLN A 223 -12.49 7.58 1.78
CA GLN A 223 -12.26 8.39 2.98
C GLN A 223 -11.68 9.79 2.71
N PHE A 224 -11.94 10.35 1.52
CA PHE A 224 -11.55 11.73 1.21
C PHE A 224 -12.58 12.74 1.75
N PRO A 225 -12.16 13.77 2.50
CA PRO A 225 -13.05 14.82 2.97
C PRO A 225 -13.51 15.70 1.80
N ALA A 226 -14.80 15.67 1.50
CA ALA A 226 -15.42 16.41 0.38
C ALA A 226 -15.11 17.92 0.38
N ALA A 227 -14.91 18.52 1.55
CA ALA A 227 -14.58 19.94 1.70
C ALA A 227 -13.15 20.29 1.21
N HIS A 228 -12.27 19.30 1.08
CA HIS A 228 -10.85 19.51 0.79
C HIS A 228 -10.34 18.74 -0.42
N VAL A 229 -11.16 17.92 -1.05
CA VAL A 229 -10.76 17.09 -2.18
C VAL A 229 -11.67 17.37 -3.36
N ALA A 230 -11.11 17.92 -4.43
CA ALA A 230 -11.81 18.11 -5.69
C ALA A 230 -11.67 16.87 -6.58
N ILE A 231 -12.64 16.64 -7.46
CA ILE A 231 -12.54 15.61 -8.48
C ILE A 231 -12.19 16.31 -9.78
N GLU A 232 -11.01 16.00 -10.32
CA GLU A 232 -10.46 16.63 -11.51
C GLU A 232 -9.98 15.53 -12.45
N PRO A 233 -10.35 15.54 -13.73
CA PRO A 233 -9.96 14.48 -14.65
C PRO A 233 -8.45 14.41 -14.89
N ASN A 234 -7.76 15.54 -14.77
CA ASN A 234 -6.32 15.65 -14.94
C ASN A 234 -5.75 16.71 -14.00
N SER A 235 -4.54 16.47 -13.49
CA SER A 235 -3.76 17.47 -12.77
C SER A 235 -3.30 18.59 -13.72
N THR A 236 -3.47 19.85 -13.30
CA THR A 236 -2.88 21.00 -14.00
C THR A 236 -1.52 21.30 -13.38
N ILE A 237 -0.46 21.20 -14.18
CA ILE A 237 0.90 21.52 -13.72
C ILE A 237 1.02 23.03 -13.52
N LEU A 238 1.34 23.44 -12.31
CA LEU A 238 1.55 24.82 -11.92
C LEU A 238 2.86 25.35 -12.52
N PRO A 239 2.90 26.62 -13.00
CA PRO A 239 4.14 27.25 -13.43
C PRO A 239 5.18 27.25 -12.30
N GLU A 240 6.46 27.13 -12.65
CA GLU A 240 7.57 27.10 -11.68
C GLU A 240 7.45 26.03 -10.58
N HIS A 241 6.80 24.90 -10.89
CA HIS A 241 6.77 23.72 -10.02
C HIS A 241 7.48 22.53 -10.66
N VAL A 242 8.04 21.67 -9.81
CA VAL A 242 8.53 20.33 -10.17
C VAL A 242 7.49 19.32 -9.74
N VAL A 243 7.21 18.35 -10.61
CA VAL A 243 6.26 17.27 -10.34
C VAL A 243 7.02 16.02 -9.93
N LEU A 244 6.61 15.39 -8.83
CA LEU A 244 7.12 14.10 -8.39
C LEU A 244 5.97 13.11 -8.19
N TYR A 245 6.28 11.83 -8.37
CA TYR A 245 5.31 10.74 -8.42
C TYR A 245 5.64 9.65 -7.40
N LYS A 246 4.60 8.91 -6.98
CA LYS A 246 4.72 7.69 -6.18
C LYS A 246 3.57 6.73 -6.48
N GLY A 247 3.86 5.48 -6.82
CA GLY A 247 2.85 4.44 -7.01
C GLY A 247 2.67 3.58 -5.76
N LYS A 248 1.42 3.25 -5.40
CA LYS A 248 1.09 2.39 -4.24
C LYS A 248 -0.19 1.59 -4.44
N GLY A 249 -0.43 0.61 -3.57
CA GLY A 249 -1.78 0.12 -3.29
C GLY A 249 -2.56 1.23 -2.58
N PHE A 250 -3.81 1.47 -2.97
CA PHE A 250 -4.59 2.53 -2.36
C PHE A 250 -4.83 2.26 -0.86
N CYS A 251 -5.04 1.00 -0.49
CA CYS A 251 -5.22 0.60 0.91
C CYS A 251 -3.97 0.88 1.79
N ASP A 252 -2.78 1.02 1.20
CA ASP A 252 -1.56 1.44 1.93
C ASP A 252 -1.64 2.89 2.43
N LEU A 253 -2.66 3.64 1.98
CA LEU A 253 -2.92 5.03 2.33
C LEU A 253 -4.06 5.19 3.35
N ASN A 254 -4.74 4.10 3.74
CA ASN A 254 -6.03 4.19 4.41
C ASN A 254 -6.07 3.78 5.88
N GLU A 255 -5.02 3.20 6.48
CA GLU A 255 -5.10 2.77 7.88
C GLU A 255 -3.94 3.22 8.78
N PRO A 256 -4.23 3.74 9.99
CA PRO A 256 -5.52 4.20 10.53
C PRO A 256 -5.79 5.69 10.23
N ARG A 257 -5.20 6.24 9.17
CA ARG A 257 -5.18 7.69 8.92
C ARG A 257 -5.64 7.99 7.51
N HIS A 258 -6.32 9.11 7.32
CA HIS A 258 -6.58 9.67 6.00
C HIS A 258 -5.34 10.38 5.48
N ILE A 259 -5.00 10.14 4.20
CA ILE A 259 -3.92 10.87 3.53
C ILE A 259 -4.18 12.37 3.48
N VAL A 260 -5.43 12.77 3.26
CA VAL A 260 -5.93 14.14 3.43
C VAL A 260 -6.90 14.15 4.61
N ARG A 261 -6.57 14.90 5.66
CA ARG A 261 -7.40 15.00 6.87
C ARG A 261 -8.57 15.96 6.69
N HIS A 262 -9.52 15.91 7.62
CA HIS A 262 -10.69 16.82 7.65
C HIS A 262 -10.36 18.31 7.77
N ASP A 263 -9.12 18.68 8.10
CA ASP A 263 -8.64 20.07 8.09
C ASP A 263 -7.90 20.43 6.77
N GLY A 264 -7.84 19.50 5.82
CA GLY A 264 -7.12 19.61 4.56
C GLY A 264 -5.60 19.42 4.69
N SER A 265 -5.08 19.04 5.86
CA SER A 265 -3.65 18.72 6.01
C SER A 265 -3.31 17.34 5.45
N VAL A 266 -2.10 17.21 4.91
CA VAL A 266 -1.59 15.94 4.36
C VAL A 266 -0.84 15.15 5.44
N CYS A 267 -1.14 13.86 5.56
CA CYS A 267 -0.54 12.99 6.57
C CYS A 267 0.86 12.48 6.15
N ALA A 268 1.92 13.11 6.65
CA ALA A 268 3.31 12.74 6.35
C ALA A 268 3.65 11.26 6.60
N LEU A 269 3.06 10.64 7.63
CA LEU A 269 3.37 9.26 8.01
C LEU A 269 2.99 8.24 6.93
N LEU A 270 1.92 8.48 6.16
CA LEU A 270 1.47 7.58 5.09
C LEU A 270 2.36 7.67 3.83
N LEU A 271 3.06 8.80 3.69
CA LEU A 271 4.01 9.08 2.62
C LEU A 271 5.43 8.61 2.96
N ALA A 272 5.71 8.46 4.26
CA ALA A 272 7.00 8.06 4.79
C ALA A 272 7.29 6.56 4.62
N THR A 273 8.56 6.27 4.38
CA THR A 273 9.16 4.94 4.47
C THR A 273 9.94 4.86 5.78
N GLN A 274 9.85 3.73 6.47
CA GLN A 274 10.62 3.45 7.69
C GLN A 274 12.13 3.38 7.40
N PRO A 275 12.99 3.47 8.42
CA PRO A 275 14.42 3.25 8.29
C PRO A 275 14.74 1.91 7.60
N GLY A 276 15.83 1.87 6.83
CA GLY A 276 16.18 0.70 6.02
C GLY A 276 15.96 0.85 4.51
N GLY A 277 15.62 2.06 4.05
CA GLY A 277 15.54 2.39 2.62
C GLY A 277 16.89 2.78 2.03
N ASP A 278 16.89 3.43 0.87
CA ASP A 278 18.13 3.74 0.13
C ASP A 278 18.96 4.87 0.76
N PHE A 279 18.29 5.86 1.33
CA PHE A 279 18.92 7.07 1.86
C PHE A 279 18.53 7.39 3.31
N ASN A 280 17.90 6.43 4.03
CA ASN A 280 17.42 6.62 5.40
C ASN A 280 17.76 5.43 6.31
N TRP A 281 18.92 5.51 6.97
CA TRP A 281 19.41 4.43 7.84
C TRP A 281 18.69 4.37 9.20
N ASN A 282 18.35 5.52 9.81
CA ASN A 282 17.72 5.61 11.15
C ASN A 282 16.41 6.38 11.24
N ASP A 283 16.08 7.23 10.28
CA ASP A 283 14.88 8.09 10.33
C ASP A 283 13.92 7.78 9.18
N PHE A 284 12.71 8.32 9.25
CA PHE A 284 11.72 8.25 8.18
C PHE A 284 12.15 9.11 6.99
N ALA A 285 11.80 8.66 5.78
CA ALA A 285 11.98 9.45 4.57
C ALA A 285 10.78 9.34 3.62
N GLY A 286 10.43 10.45 2.98
CA GLY A 286 9.48 10.46 1.87
C GLY A 286 10.23 10.26 0.55
N TYR A 287 10.10 9.07 -0.04
CA TYR A 287 10.64 8.76 -1.36
C TYR A 287 9.64 9.07 -2.46
N TRP A 288 10.12 9.76 -3.48
CA TRP A 288 9.39 10.17 -4.68
C TRP A 288 10.28 10.06 -5.91
N THR A 289 9.71 9.92 -7.10
CA THR A 289 10.45 9.87 -8.36
C THR A 289 9.98 10.97 -9.31
N PRO A 290 10.87 11.64 -10.07
CA PRO A 290 10.44 12.54 -11.14
C PRO A 290 9.87 11.80 -12.36
N GLU A 291 10.00 10.47 -12.42
CA GLU A 291 9.61 9.64 -13.54
C GLU A 291 8.25 8.98 -13.27
N LYS A 292 7.18 9.46 -13.93
CA LYS A 292 5.83 8.89 -13.78
C LYS A 292 5.81 7.39 -14.10
N GLU A 293 6.68 6.94 -15.01
CA GLU A 293 6.79 5.54 -15.41
C GLU A 293 7.33 4.64 -14.29
N THR A 294 8.31 5.11 -13.53
CA THR A 294 8.84 4.37 -12.37
C THR A 294 7.73 4.22 -11.32
N ALA A 295 7.00 5.30 -11.02
CA ALA A 295 5.82 5.21 -10.14
C ALA A 295 4.73 4.28 -10.69
N GLU A 296 4.51 4.25 -12.00
CA GLU A 296 3.56 3.34 -12.64
C GLU A 296 3.99 1.87 -12.54
N GLN A 297 5.30 1.56 -12.53
CA GLN A 297 5.80 0.21 -12.27
C GLN A 297 5.52 -0.23 -10.82
N ASP A 298 5.77 0.64 -9.83
CA ASP A 298 5.45 0.36 -8.42
C ASP A 298 3.94 0.14 -8.22
N ARG A 299 3.10 0.96 -8.88
CA ARG A 299 1.64 0.80 -8.86
C ARG A 299 1.22 -0.55 -9.45
N LYS A 300 1.75 -0.92 -10.62
CA LYS A 300 1.46 -2.22 -11.25
C LYS A 300 1.92 -3.38 -10.37
N TRP A 301 3.05 -3.23 -9.68
CA TRP A 301 3.51 -4.21 -8.71
C TRP A 301 2.52 -4.42 -7.57
N ALA A 302 2.01 -3.33 -6.98
CA ALA A 302 0.96 -3.41 -5.96
C ALA A 302 -0.29 -4.12 -6.50
N ALA A 303 -0.73 -3.78 -7.73
CA ALA A 303 -1.88 -4.42 -8.36
C ALA A 303 -1.66 -5.92 -8.63
N ARG A 304 -0.42 -6.33 -8.97
CA ARG A 304 -0.07 -7.74 -9.20
C ARG A 304 -0.15 -8.57 -7.93
N ARG A 305 0.28 -8.00 -6.80
CA ARG A 305 0.26 -8.63 -5.48
C ARG A 305 -1.13 -8.69 -4.87
N ASN A 306 -1.97 -7.70 -5.13
CA ASN A 306 -3.35 -7.69 -4.72
C ASN A 306 -4.26 -7.21 -5.85
N PRO A 307 -4.81 -8.15 -6.66
CA PRO A 307 -5.63 -7.78 -7.82
C PRO A 307 -7.03 -7.27 -7.44
N ARG A 308 -7.41 -7.34 -6.15
CA ARG A 308 -8.69 -6.85 -5.60
C ARG A 308 -8.61 -5.44 -5.05
N CYS A 309 -7.39 -4.92 -4.87
CA CYS A 309 -7.16 -3.57 -4.35
C CYS A 309 -7.18 -2.55 -5.49
N GLU A 310 -7.78 -1.39 -5.25
CA GLU A 310 -7.48 -0.20 -6.03
C GLU A 310 -6.00 0.14 -5.85
N THR A 311 -5.40 0.71 -6.88
CA THR A 311 -4.03 1.24 -6.78
C THR A 311 -4.04 2.71 -7.12
N CYS A 312 -2.98 3.43 -6.84
CA CYS A 312 -2.94 4.85 -7.15
C CYS A 312 -1.57 5.35 -7.57
N ILE A 313 -1.56 6.43 -8.35
CA ILE A 313 -0.41 7.31 -8.52
C ILE A 313 -0.68 8.58 -7.70
N LEU A 314 0.21 8.85 -6.75
CA LEU A 314 0.30 10.12 -6.07
C LEU A 314 1.18 11.03 -6.92
N GLU A 315 0.67 12.22 -7.22
CA GLU A 315 1.40 13.28 -7.89
C GLU A 315 1.45 14.48 -6.93
N ILE A 316 2.65 15.00 -6.68
CA ILE A 316 2.85 16.22 -5.89
C ILE A 316 3.57 17.25 -6.73
N GLN A 317 3.17 18.51 -6.58
CA GLN A 317 3.84 19.64 -7.21
C GLN A 317 4.54 20.48 -6.16
N ILE A 318 5.84 20.69 -6.33
CA ILE A 318 6.70 21.39 -5.38
C ILE A 318 7.22 22.66 -6.07
N SER A 319 7.05 23.82 -5.44
CA SER A 319 7.57 25.07 -6.00
C SER A 319 9.10 25.03 -6.13
N LYS A 320 9.64 25.65 -7.19
CA LYS A 320 11.09 25.83 -7.33
C LYS A 320 11.66 26.65 -6.17
N ASP A 321 10.97 27.68 -5.70
CA ASP A 321 11.39 28.47 -4.54
C ASP A 321 11.62 27.60 -3.30
N PHE A 322 10.72 26.65 -3.02
CA PHE A 322 10.90 25.69 -1.94
C PHE A 322 12.13 24.81 -2.17
N LEU A 323 12.30 24.27 -3.39
CA LEU A 323 13.44 23.41 -3.72
C LEU A 323 14.78 24.16 -3.67
N ASP A 324 14.81 25.42 -4.09
CA ASP A 324 15.99 26.28 -4.09
C ASP A 324 16.37 26.71 -2.65
N ALA A 325 15.39 26.75 -1.74
CA ALA A 325 15.63 26.95 -0.32
C ALA A 325 16.20 25.70 0.37
N LEU A 326 16.03 24.51 -0.21
CA LEU A 326 16.64 23.28 0.29
C LEU A 326 18.09 23.16 -0.20
N LYS A 327 18.96 22.62 0.66
CA LYS A 327 20.29 22.18 0.23
C LYS A 327 20.18 20.78 -0.41
N PRO A 328 20.37 20.62 -1.72
CA PRO A 328 20.33 19.31 -2.34
C PRO A 328 21.65 18.56 -2.10
N ALA A 329 21.58 17.25 -1.94
CA ALA A 329 22.71 16.36 -2.12
C ALA A 329 22.42 15.40 -3.27
N GLU A 330 23.45 15.09 -4.04
CA GLU A 330 23.36 14.12 -5.13
C GLU A 330 24.23 12.91 -4.82
N LEU A 331 23.63 11.74 -4.91
CA LEU A 331 24.31 10.47 -4.69
C LEU A 331 23.95 9.52 -5.83
N TRP A 332 24.68 9.67 -6.94
CA TRP A 332 24.55 8.82 -8.12
C TRP A 332 25.41 7.56 -7.99
N TYR A 333 25.11 6.54 -8.79
CA TYR A 333 25.83 5.27 -8.81
C TYR A 333 27.35 5.51 -8.91
N SER A 334 28.04 5.19 -7.81
CA SER A 334 29.45 5.48 -7.52
C SER A 334 29.87 4.67 -6.29
N ALA A 335 31.16 4.67 -5.94
CA ALA A 335 31.64 4.04 -4.69
C ALA A 335 30.92 4.57 -3.45
N ASP A 336 30.64 5.87 -3.42
CA ASP A 336 29.96 6.53 -2.30
C ASP A 336 28.49 6.13 -2.20
N TRP A 337 27.79 6.05 -3.33
CA TRP A 337 26.43 5.51 -3.38
C TRP A 337 26.39 4.06 -2.89
N LYS A 338 27.30 3.19 -3.37
CA LYS A 338 27.33 1.78 -2.97
C LYS A 338 27.47 1.61 -1.46
N ARG A 339 28.44 2.31 -0.86
CA ARG A 339 28.67 2.28 0.60
C ARG A 339 27.48 2.83 1.37
N TYR A 340 26.96 4.00 1.00
CA TYR A 340 25.89 4.63 1.74
C TYR A 340 24.58 3.82 1.69
N ILE A 341 24.23 3.29 0.52
CA ILE A 341 23.09 2.38 0.35
C ILE A 341 23.26 1.15 1.24
N TRP A 342 24.46 0.55 1.27
CA TRP A 342 24.73 -0.62 2.11
C TRP A 342 24.47 -0.32 3.60
N PHE A 343 24.98 0.80 4.13
CA PHE A 343 24.68 1.21 5.51
C PHE A 343 23.19 1.42 5.74
N CYS A 344 22.52 2.16 4.85
CA CYS A 344 21.10 2.44 4.99
C CYS A 344 20.25 1.17 4.98
N ARG A 345 20.50 0.25 4.04
CA ARG A 345 19.74 -1.01 3.91
C ARG A 345 19.96 -1.98 5.05
N ASN A 346 21.12 -1.93 5.72
CA ASN A 346 21.42 -2.70 6.93
C ASN A 346 20.98 -2.00 8.23
N ALA A 347 20.45 -0.77 8.13
CA ALA A 347 20.16 0.09 9.28
C ALA A 347 21.39 0.28 10.20
N GLU A 348 22.56 0.39 9.58
CA GLU A 348 23.83 0.64 10.24
C GLU A 348 24.20 2.13 10.15
N VAL A 349 24.98 2.60 11.13
CA VAL A 349 25.46 3.99 11.16
C VAL A 349 26.43 4.19 9.98
N PRO A 350 26.15 5.10 9.04
CA PRO A 350 27.05 5.30 7.91
C PRO A 350 28.35 6.01 8.32
N ASP A 351 29.39 5.85 7.50
CA ASP A 351 30.69 6.52 7.69
C ASP A 351 30.55 8.03 7.93
N ASN A 352 31.42 8.60 8.78
CA ASN A 352 31.47 10.03 9.08
C ASN A 352 31.53 10.95 7.84
N ARG A 353 32.10 10.48 6.73
CA ARG A 353 32.12 11.23 5.46
C ARG A 353 30.74 11.51 4.88
N PHE A 354 29.73 10.75 5.30
CA PHE A 354 28.33 10.90 4.89
C PHE A 354 27.48 11.65 5.93
N GLU A 355 28.05 12.09 7.05
CA GLU A 355 27.33 12.75 8.16
C GLU A 355 26.44 13.91 7.69
N TYR A 356 26.90 14.64 6.68
CA TYR A 356 26.15 15.71 6.03
C TYR A 356 24.81 15.28 5.42
N LEU A 357 24.61 14.00 5.08
CA LEU A 357 23.39 13.50 4.45
C LEU A 357 22.24 13.32 5.44
N TRP A 358 22.49 13.12 6.74
CA TRP A 358 21.44 12.90 7.74
C TRP A 358 21.47 13.89 8.90
N GLU A 359 22.52 14.71 9.03
CA GLU A 359 22.47 15.80 9.99
C GLU A 359 21.35 16.80 9.66
N PRO A 360 20.53 17.19 10.66
CA PRO A 360 19.54 18.24 10.47
C PRO A 360 20.17 19.50 9.86
N ASP A 361 19.44 20.19 9.00
CA ASP A 361 19.82 21.48 8.38
C ASP A 361 21.02 21.46 7.39
N GLN A 362 21.67 20.31 7.19
CA GLN A 362 22.74 20.13 6.20
C GLN A 362 22.20 19.80 4.81
N VAL A 363 21.28 18.84 4.71
CA VAL A 363 20.65 18.41 3.46
C VAL A 363 19.14 18.42 3.62
N GLY A 364 18.47 19.07 2.67
CA GLY A 364 17.01 19.10 2.60
C GLY A 364 16.44 17.95 1.79
N VAL A 365 17.14 17.53 0.74
CA VAL A 365 16.73 16.46 -0.17
C VAL A 365 17.94 15.72 -0.73
N VAL A 366 17.90 14.40 -0.71
CA VAL A 366 18.90 13.54 -1.39
C VAL A 366 18.32 13.07 -2.72
N LYS A 367 19.02 13.33 -3.82
CA LYS A 367 18.69 12.82 -5.15
C LYS A 367 19.66 11.71 -5.51
N GLY A 368 19.17 10.59 -5.99
CA GLY A 368 20.05 9.48 -6.34
C GLY A 368 19.35 8.39 -7.12
N HIS A 369 20.13 7.41 -7.57
CA HIS A 369 19.55 6.24 -8.22
C HIS A 369 18.84 5.33 -7.20
N ILE A 370 17.80 4.65 -7.67
CA ILE A 370 17.06 3.65 -6.88
C ILE A 370 17.85 2.35 -6.84
N CYS A 371 18.11 1.82 -5.64
CA CYS A 371 18.80 0.55 -5.50
C CYS A 371 17.82 -0.63 -5.61
N THR A 372 18.25 -1.65 -6.35
CA THR A 372 17.65 -2.97 -6.38
C THR A 372 18.69 -4.05 -6.07
N GLY A 373 18.25 -5.19 -5.58
CA GLY A 373 19.08 -6.34 -5.21
C GLY A 373 19.11 -7.46 -6.24
N ILE A 374 18.81 -7.19 -7.53
CA ILE A 374 18.62 -8.22 -8.58
C ILE A 374 19.76 -9.24 -8.62
N SER A 375 21.00 -8.76 -8.47
CA SER A 375 22.21 -9.62 -8.48
C SER A 375 22.44 -10.31 -7.14
N LYS A 376 22.23 -9.58 -6.04
CA LYS A 376 22.48 -10.03 -4.66
C LYS A 376 21.74 -9.11 -3.69
N ASN A 377 21.13 -9.71 -2.66
CA ASN A 377 20.55 -8.92 -1.57
C ASN A 377 21.65 -8.12 -0.87
N ILE A 378 21.53 -6.79 -0.88
CA ILE A 378 22.51 -5.86 -0.31
C ILE A 378 22.82 -6.18 1.16
N ARG A 379 21.82 -6.65 1.94
CA ARG A 379 21.97 -7.04 3.35
C ARG A 379 22.88 -8.25 3.57
N CYS A 380 23.16 -9.01 2.52
CA CYS A 380 24.01 -10.20 2.57
C CYS A 380 25.44 -9.93 2.07
N ILE A 381 25.73 -8.73 1.57
CA ILE A 381 27.06 -8.34 1.10
C ILE A 381 27.90 -7.97 2.32
N ARG A 382 29.12 -8.49 2.42
CA ARG A 382 30.05 -8.11 3.50
C ARG A 382 30.62 -6.74 3.19
N GLU A 383 30.91 -5.96 4.23
CA GLU A 383 31.40 -4.58 4.07
C GLU A 383 32.65 -4.49 3.17
N GLN A 384 33.61 -5.42 3.30
CA GLN A 384 34.80 -5.45 2.46
C GLN A 384 34.53 -5.73 0.96
N ASP A 385 33.37 -6.28 0.63
CA ASP A 385 33.00 -6.71 -0.73
C ASP A 385 32.04 -5.70 -1.42
N ILE A 386 31.66 -4.61 -0.74
CA ILE A 386 30.70 -3.59 -1.23
C ILE A 386 31.05 -3.11 -2.64
N GLU A 387 32.31 -2.75 -2.87
CA GLU A 387 32.74 -2.14 -4.15
C GLU A 387 32.66 -3.12 -5.32
N THR A 388 32.91 -4.40 -5.03
CA THR A 388 33.00 -5.47 -6.03
C THR A 388 31.66 -6.15 -6.29
N GLU A 389 30.80 -6.27 -5.28
CA GLU A 389 29.54 -7.01 -5.38
C GLU A 389 28.33 -6.13 -5.66
N ILE A 390 28.32 -4.85 -5.24
CA ILE A 390 27.29 -3.92 -5.67
C ILE A 390 27.68 -3.39 -7.05
N THR A 391 27.02 -3.88 -8.09
CA THR A 391 27.29 -3.53 -9.49
C THR A 391 26.22 -2.57 -10.03
N GLU A 392 26.31 -2.22 -11.31
CA GLU A 392 25.31 -1.38 -11.97
C GLU A 392 23.97 -2.12 -12.15
N ASP A 393 23.98 -3.45 -12.08
CA ASP A 393 22.76 -4.29 -12.06
C ASP A 393 21.95 -4.09 -10.78
N ASN A 394 22.56 -3.49 -9.74
CA ASN A 394 21.87 -3.08 -8.52
C ASN A 394 21.20 -1.70 -8.64
N VAL A 395 21.16 -1.10 -9.83
CA VAL A 395 20.41 0.12 -10.10
C VAL A 395 19.13 -0.23 -10.83
N LEU A 396 17.99 0.28 -10.35
CA LEU A 396 16.71 0.12 -11.04
C LEU A 396 16.73 0.90 -12.36
N TRP A 397 16.20 0.30 -13.43
CA TRP A 397 16.11 0.92 -14.75
C TRP A 397 14.66 1.21 -15.11
N CYS A 398 14.39 2.43 -15.56
CA CYS A 398 13.11 2.77 -16.16
C CYS A 398 13.03 2.12 -17.55
N ARG A 399 12.23 1.05 -17.67
CA ARG A 399 12.20 0.19 -18.89
C ARG A 399 11.87 0.94 -20.17
N ARG A 400 11.04 1.99 -20.08
CA ARG A 400 10.58 2.74 -21.26
C ARG A 400 11.65 3.71 -21.76
N THR A 401 12.35 4.39 -20.86
CA THR A 401 13.39 5.38 -21.23
C THR A 401 14.77 4.74 -21.34
N ASN A 402 14.94 3.53 -20.80
CA ASN A 402 16.21 2.84 -20.69
C ASN A 402 17.27 3.68 -19.96
N HIS A 403 16.84 4.46 -18.96
CA HIS A 403 17.70 5.22 -18.07
C HIS A 403 17.62 4.66 -16.64
N LYS A 404 18.64 4.95 -15.83
CA LYS A 404 18.64 4.63 -14.40
C LYS A 404 17.54 5.43 -13.71
N ALA A 405 16.66 4.73 -13.00
CA ALA A 405 15.57 5.35 -12.27
C ALA A 405 16.11 6.20 -11.12
N ILE A 406 15.50 7.36 -10.92
CA ILE A 406 15.89 8.37 -9.95
C ILE A 406 14.83 8.47 -8.86
N GLN A 407 15.26 8.69 -7.63
CA GLN A 407 14.40 9.08 -6.51
C GLN A 407 14.94 10.30 -5.78
N TRP A 408 14.02 11.01 -5.15
CA TRP A 408 14.23 12.14 -4.27
C TRP A 408 13.75 11.72 -2.89
N ALA A 409 14.66 11.70 -1.92
CA ALA A 409 14.38 11.36 -0.54
C ALA A 409 14.35 12.63 0.31
N PHE A 410 13.17 12.93 0.85
CA PHE A 410 12.96 13.99 1.84
C PHE A 410 13.02 13.36 3.23
N LEU A 411 14.08 13.64 3.99
CA LEU A 411 14.25 13.12 5.35
C LEU A 411 13.25 13.74 6.32
N SER A 412 13.09 13.14 7.49
CA SER A 412 12.06 13.45 8.49
C SER A 412 11.88 14.94 8.81
N HIS A 413 12.96 15.72 8.92
CA HIS A 413 12.89 17.16 9.16
C HIS A 413 12.31 17.93 7.97
N THR A 414 12.69 17.59 6.74
CA THR A 414 12.16 18.20 5.51
C THR A 414 10.78 17.66 5.16
N LEU A 415 10.47 16.40 5.48
CA LEU A 415 9.20 15.77 5.13
C LEU A 415 8.01 16.53 5.74
N LYS A 416 8.17 17.08 6.95
CA LYS A 416 7.17 17.94 7.60
C LYS A 416 6.93 19.25 6.84
N GLN A 417 7.99 19.83 6.28
CA GLN A 417 7.91 21.04 5.47
C GLN A 417 7.28 20.73 4.11
N LEU A 418 7.67 19.60 3.50
CA LEU A 418 7.12 19.12 2.24
C LEU A 418 5.60 18.94 2.32
N VAL A 419 5.07 18.28 3.35
CA VAL A 419 3.60 18.10 3.47
C VAL A 419 2.84 19.43 3.62
N THR A 420 3.50 20.46 4.14
CA THR A 420 2.94 21.81 4.20
C THR A 420 2.95 22.46 2.82
N GLU A 421 4.07 22.32 2.10
CA GLU A 421 4.29 22.88 0.75
C GLU A 421 3.33 22.29 -0.30
N ILE A 422 3.03 21.00 -0.22
CA ILE A 422 2.17 20.31 -1.20
C ILE A 422 0.67 20.44 -0.91
N ARG A 423 0.27 21.17 0.14
CA ARG A 423 -1.15 21.38 0.45
C ARG A 423 -1.79 22.21 -0.67
N GLY A 424 -2.83 21.67 -1.29
CA GLY A 424 -3.47 22.23 -2.48
C GLY A 424 -2.75 21.91 -3.79
N LYS A 425 -1.67 21.12 -3.75
CA LYS A 425 -0.79 20.79 -4.90
C LYS A 425 -0.57 19.29 -5.06
N MET A 426 -1.51 18.50 -4.55
CA MET A 426 -1.48 17.04 -4.59
C MET A 426 -2.63 16.53 -5.46
N HIS A 427 -2.32 15.64 -6.39
CA HIS A 427 -3.28 14.92 -7.21
C HIS A 427 -3.16 13.40 -6.97
N ILE A 428 -4.29 12.70 -6.88
CA ILE A 428 -4.34 11.25 -6.67
C ILE A 428 -5.14 10.60 -7.80
N GLU A 429 -4.44 9.87 -8.67
CA GLU A 429 -5.05 9.09 -9.74
C GLU A 429 -5.34 7.67 -9.21
N ILE A 430 -6.60 7.40 -8.87
CA ILE A 430 -7.06 6.09 -8.37
C ILE A 430 -7.37 5.19 -9.56
N VAL A 431 -6.84 3.98 -9.54
CA VAL A 431 -6.97 3.00 -10.62
C VAL A 431 -7.77 1.81 -10.11
N ALA A 432 -8.79 1.41 -10.87
CA ALA A 432 -9.64 0.29 -10.54
C ALA A 432 -8.87 -1.03 -10.34
N PRO A 433 -9.40 -1.98 -9.54
CA PRO A 433 -8.77 -3.29 -9.34
C PRO A 433 -8.66 -4.10 -10.65
N LEU A 434 -7.63 -4.96 -10.74
CA LEU A 434 -7.40 -5.81 -11.91
C LEU A 434 -8.41 -6.96 -12.05
N GLU A 435 -8.83 -7.56 -10.93
CA GLU A 435 -9.70 -8.73 -10.94
C GLU A 435 -11.12 -8.33 -11.34
N SER A 436 -11.41 -8.35 -12.64
CA SER A 436 -12.74 -8.62 -13.15
C SER A 436 -12.77 -10.05 -13.62
N THR A 437 -13.48 -10.94 -12.91
CA THR A 437 -13.71 -12.31 -13.37
C THR A 437 -14.45 -12.30 -14.72
N GLN A 438 -13.68 -12.24 -15.80
CA GLN A 438 -13.98 -12.95 -17.04
C GLN A 438 -13.03 -14.15 -17.11
N GLN A 439 -13.12 -15.06 -16.15
CA GLN A 439 -12.62 -16.42 -16.38
C GLN A 439 -13.62 -17.09 -17.31
N LYS A 440 -13.17 -17.34 -18.55
CA LYS A 440 -13.85 -18.18 -19.55
C LYS A 440 -13.78 -19.65 -19.17
#